data_AF-S7NHF6-F1
#
_entry.id   AF-S7NHF6-F1
#
_cell.length_a   1.000
_cell.length_b   1.000
_cell.length_c   1.000
_cell.angle_alpha   90.00
_cell.angle_beta   90.00
_cell.angle_gamma   90.00
#
_symmetry.space_group_name_H-M   'P 1'
#
loop_
_entity.id
_entity.type
_entity.pdbx_description
1 polymer ?
#
loop_
_entity_poly.entity_id
_entity_poly.type
_entity_poly.pdbx_seq_one_letter_code
_entity_poly.pdbx_strand_id
1 'polypeptide(L)'
;MYFWYRLTLKASDSIEERGPPVISLLLPLLMAWCLVGIFMINGIKSTGKVLCVLVPLAGIITISLLIRSVLLTGARYGLQRLTVMKVSAMYSITAWIQAGIQVLFALGLGFGPVVIYSSYMDQPNNCLSDAFVVAFINLGFSILAMPFILSVLGFWATVLIHSCIEKNAELLLKLVVQGKLPPEALPPINIPDDPHVIFTSWLNSLSQPIKNLVLSHITECNLEKQFLKVKEGLSFAFLAFIEAMSFISGSVFWSILFFLLLLLLEMGFMIGLLQGVMTPLQDTFPFCKKHEKLLTGVYYIKLLSDYWMVLPIIVIVISENMAVSWAYGSRR
;
A
#
# COMPACT_ATOMS: atom_id res chain seq x y z
N MET A 1 4.00 -15.73 -1.36
CA MET A 1 4.46 -15.85 0.05
C MET A 1 5.89 -16.38 0.19
N TYR A 2 6.19 -17.63 -0.22
CA TYR A 2 7.53 -18.24 -0.06
C TYR A 2 8.67 -17.38 -0.64
N PHE A 3 8.49 -16.88 -1.86
CA PHE A 3 9.45 -16.00 -2.53
C PHE A 3 9.89 -14.83 -1.64
N TRP A 4 8.95 -14.11 -1.03
CA TRP A 4 9.25 -12.94 -0.21
C TRP A 4 10.03 -13.27 1.06
N TYR A 5 9.53 -14.19 1.87
CA TYR A 5 10.14 -14.46 3.18
C TYR A 5 11.44 -15.26 3.08
N ARG A 6 11.52 -16.26 2.19
CA ARG A 6 12.66 -17.18 2.12
C ARG A 6 13.69 -16.80 1.06
N LEU A 7 13.27 -16.29 -0.11
CA LEU A 7 14.21 -15.92 -1.17
C LEU A 7 14.65 -14.45 -1.08
N THR A 8 13.71 -13.52 -0.87
CA THR A 8 13.99 -12.08 -0.85
C THR A 8 14.54 -11.61 0.49
N LEU A 9 13.77 -11.78 1.58
CA LEU A 9 14.15 -11.31 2.92
C LEU A 9 15.15 -12.24 3.61
N LYS A 10 15.16 -13.53 3.26
CA LYS A 10 15.89 -14.58 3.99
C LYS A 10 15.66 -14.47 5.51
N ALA A 11 14.38 -14.31 5.89
CA ALA A 11 13.99 -14.05 7.26
C ALA A 11 14.37 -15.22 8.18
N SER A 12 14.95 -14.91 9.34
CA SER A 12 15.19 -15.83 10.46
C SER A 12 13.88 -16.21 11.12
N ASP A 13 13.89 -17.33 11.85
CA ASP A 13 12.68 -17.82 12.53
C ASP A 13 12.42 -17.06 13.86
N SER A 14 13.43 -16.32 14.37
CA SER A 14 13.31 -15.45 15.54
C SER A 14 13.97 -14.07 15.33
N ILE A 15 13.49 -13.07 16.08
CA ILE A 15 14.04 -11.69 16.06
C ILE A 15 15.44 -11.64 16.72
N GLU A 16 15.71 -12.54 17.66
CA GLU A 16 16.97 -12.60 18.40
C GLU A 16 18.13 -13.13 17.54
N GLU A 17 17.82 -14.00 16.57
CA GLU A 17 18.79 -14.50 15.59
C GLU A 17 19.07 -13.47 14.50
N ARG A 18 20.10 -12.66 14.69
CA ARG A 18 20.62 -11.80 13.61
C ARG A 18 21.45 -12.61 12.62
N GLY A 19 20.87 -12.85 11.45
CA GLY A 19 21.60 -13.30 10.27
C GLY A 19 22.52 -12.22 9.68
N PRO A 20 23.44 -12.61 8.76
CA PRO A 20 24.25 -11.66 8.02
C PRO A 20 23.38 -10.75 7.12
N PRO A 21 23.88 -9.55 6.74
CA PRO A 21 23.15 -8.68 5.84
C PRO A 21 22.90 -9.35 4.49
N VAL A 22 21.65 -9.31 4.03
CA VAL A 22 21.26 -9.91 2.75
C VAL A 22 21.76 -9.03 1.60
N ILE A 23 22.84 -9.45 0.95
CA ILE A 23 23.51 -8.71 -0.14
C ILE A 23 22.53 -8.37 -1.28
N SER A 24 21.59 -9.26 -1.58
CA SER A 24 20.56 -9.05 -2.60
C SER A 24 19.67 -7.82 -2.33
N LEU A 25 19.54 -7.38 -1.08
CA LEU A 25 18.81 -6.17 -0.69
C LEU A 25 19.72 -4.94 -0.52
N LEU A 26 21.01 -5.16 -0.29
CA LEU A 26 22.00 -4.08 -0.14
C LEU A 26 22.18 -3.31 -1.46
N LEU A 27 22.24 -4.01 -2.59
CA LEU A 27 22.42 -3.38 -3.89
C LEU A 27 21.22 -2.50 -4.30
N PRO A 28 19.95 -2.96 -4.26
CA PRO A 28 18.79 -2.10 -4.50
C PRO A 28 18.70 -0.93 -3.53
N LEU A 29 19.05 -1.13 -2.26
CA LEU A 29 19.07 -0.06 -1.26
C LEU A 29 20.10 1.03 -1.64
N LEU A 30 21.31 0.64 -2.00
CA LEU A 30 22.35 1.56 -2.44
C LEU A 30 21.92 2.30 -3.72
N MET A 31 21.34 1.59 -4.69
CA MET A 31 20.79 2.19 -5.91
C MET A 31 19.69 3.22 -5.61
N ALA A 32 18.78 2.92 -4.67
CA ALA A 32 17.73 3.85 -4.27
C ALA A 32 18.33 5.13 -3.64
N TRP A 33 19.29 5.00 -2.74
CA TRP A 33 19.97 6.16 -2.14
C TRP A 33 20.78 6.97 -3.15
N CYS A 34 21.46 6.31 -4.09
CA CYS A 34 22.15 7.00 -5.18
C CYS A 34 21.15 7.78 -6.05
N LEU A 35 19.98 7.21 -6.34
CA LEU A 35 18.95 7.87 -7.14
C LEU A 35 18.39 9.12 -6.42
N VAL A 36 18.04 9.01 -5.14
CA VAL A 36 17.62 10.17 -4.31
C VAL A 36 18.72 11.22 -4.29
N GLY A 37 19.96 10.80 -4.06
CA GLY A 37 21.13 11.68 -4.06
C GLY A 37 21.26 12.45 -5.37
N ILE A 38 21.18 11.76 -6.52
CA ILE A 38 21.22 12.35 -7.86
C ILE A 38 20.15 13.42 -8.04
N PHE A 39 18.91 13.13 -7.65
CA PHE A 39 17.80 14.07 -7.77
C PHE A 39 18.01 15.34 -6.93
N MET A 40 18.74 15.22 -5.81
CA MET A 40 19.01 16.31 -4.87
C MET A 40 20.37 17.01 -5.05
N ILE A 41 21.22 16.61 -6.02
CA ILE A 41 22.60 17.15 -6.16
C ILE A 41 22.65 18.69 -6.22
N ASN A 42 21.67 19.32 -6.87
CA ASN A 42 21.60 20.79 -7.00
C ASN A 42 20.52 21.40 -6.09
N GLY A 43 20.19 20.71 -4.99
CA GLY A 43 19.19 21.12 -4.02
C GLY A 43 17.81 21.38 -4.65
N ILE A 44 17.12 22.40 -4.13
CA ILE A 44 15.72 22.66 -4.43
C ILE A 44 15.42 22.96 -5.91
N LYS A 45 16.38 23.54 -6.64
CA LYS A 45 16.22 23.85 -8.08
C LYS A 45 16.15 22.59 -8.94
N SER A 46 16.87 21.53 -8.56
CA SER A 46 16.79 20.22 -9.23
C SER A 46 15.57 19.46 -8.77
N THR A 47 15.34 19.42 -7.44
CA THR A 47 14.19 18.76 -6.82
C THR A 47 12.88 19.23 -7.42
N GLY A 48 12.67 20.54 -7.62
CA GLY A 48 11.45 21.06 -8.25
C GLY A 48 11.23 20.52 -9.67
N LYS A 49 12.28 20.47 -10.51
CA LYS A 49 12.20 19.93 -11.88
C LYS A 49 11.90 18.44 -11.89
N VAL A 50 12.52 17.68 -10.99
CA VAL A 50 12.28 16.23 -10.85
C VAL A 50 10.85 15.98 -10.42
N LEU A 51 10.34 16.69 -9.42
CA LEU A 51 8.97 16.55 -8.93
C LEU A 51 7.92 16.91 -10.00
N CYS A 52 8.19 17.92 -10.84
CA CYS A 52 7.33 18.25 -11.99
C CYS A 52 7.16 17.10 -12.99
N VAL A 53 8.08 16.14 -13.05
CA VAL A 53 7.96 14.94 -13.89
C VAL A 53 7.41 13.77 -13.09
N LEU A 54 7.90 13.59 -11.86
CA LEU A 54 7.61 12.43 -11.01
C LEU A 54 6.13 12.35 -10.63
N VAL A 55 5.55 13.48 -10.20
CA VAL A 55 4.17 13.55 -9.69
C VAL A 55 3.15 13.28 -10.80
N PRO A 56 3.20 13.94 -11.99
CA PRO A 56 2.29 13.61 -13.07
C PRO A 56 2.43 12.18 -13.57
N LEU A 57 3.66 11.65 -13.65
CA LEU A 57 3.91 10.27 -14.07
C LEU A 57 3.25 9.27 -13.11
N ALA A 58 3.41 9.46 -11.79
CA ALA A 58 2.74 8.63 -10.79
C ALA A 58 1.19 8.73 -10.91
N GLY A 59 0.66 9.92 -11.19
CA GLY A 59 -0.77 10.12 -11.44
C GLY A 59 -1.27 9.34 -12.66
N ILE A 60 -0.56 9.42 -13.79
CA ILE A 60 -0.90 8.69 -15.03
C ILE A 60 -0.88 7.17 -14.79
N ILE A 61 0.14 6.65 -14.09
CA ILE A 61 0.23 5.23 -13.77
C ILE A 61 -0.89 4.81 -12.82
N THR A 62 -1.24 5.63 -11.84
CA THR A 62 -2.35 5.34 -10.92
C THR A 62 -3.68 5.25 -11.67
N ILE A 63 -3.95 6.18 -12.60
CA ILE A 63 -5.17 6.15 -13.41
C ILE A 63 -5.20 4.91 -14.33
N SER A 64 -4.08 4.55 -14.95
CA SER A 64 -4.03 3.37 -15.83
C SER A 64 -4.26 2.06 -15.05
N LEU A 65 -3.66 1.93 -13.87
CA LEU A 65 -3.89 0.80 -12.96
C LEU A 65 -5.32 0.76 -12.43
N LEU A 66 -5.92 1.92 -12.13
CA LEU A 66 -7.32 2.02 -11.73
C LEU A 66 -8.24 1.49 -12.83
N ILE A 67 -8.10 2.00 -14.07
CA ILE A 67 -8.90 1.55 -15.21
C ILE A 67 -8.77 0.04 -15.39
N ARG A 68 -7.54 -0.50 -15.36
CA ARG A 68 -7.33 -1.94 -15.48
C ARG A 68 -7.98 -2.72 -14.34
N SER A 69 -7.85 -2.25 -13.10
CA SER A 69 -8.32 -2.94 -11.91
C SER A 69 -9.84 -3.09 -11.87
N VAL A 70 -10.59 -2.06 -12.29
CA VAL A 70 -12.06 -2.08 -12.31
C VAL A 70 -12.60 -3.06 -13.36
N LEU A 71 -11.82 -3.30 -14.42
CA LEU A 71 -12.15 -4.26 -15.48
C LEU A 71 -11.83 -5.73 -15.11
N LEU A 72 -11.22 -5.98 -13.94
CA LEU A 72 -10.92 -7.34 -13.48
C LEU A 72 -12.20 -8.05 -12.99
N THR A 73 -12.25 -9.36 -13.21
CA THR A 73 -13.32 -10.21 -12.67
C THR A 73 -13.27 -10.20 -11.13
N GLY A 74 -14.42 -10.08 -10.47
CA GLY A 74 -14.47 -9.95 -9.01
C GLY A 74 -14.16 -8.57 -8.43
N ALA A 75 -13.75 -7.58 -9.25
CA ALA A 75 -13.55 -6.20 -8.79
C ALA A 75 -14.81 -5.61 -8.13
N ARG A 76 -15.99 -5.95 -8.67
CA ARG A 76 -17.30 -5.50 -8.15
C ARG A 76 -17.49 -5.86 -6.67
N TYR A 77 -17.03 -7.03 -6.23
CA TYR A 77 -17.15 -7.44 -4.83
C TYR A 77 -16.32 -6.53 -3.90
N GLY A 78 -15.09 -6.20 -4.32
CA GLY A 78 -14.25 -5.26 -3.60
C GLY A 78 -14.85 -3.85 -3.55
N LEU A 79 -15.36 -3.37 -4.69
CA LEU A 79 -16.02 -2.06 -4.81
C LEU A 79 -17.28 -1.96 -3.95
N GLN A 80 -18.09 -3.02 -3.86
CA GLN A 80 -19.24 -3.06 -2.96
C GLN A 80 -18.84 -2.86 -1.50
N ARG A 81 -17.61 -3.20 -1.10
CA ARG A 81 -17.15 -2.97 0.28
C ARG A 81 -16.97 -1.49 0.62
N LEU A 82 -16.79 -0.61 -0.37
CA LEU A 82 -16.74 0.84 -0.15
C LEU A 82 -18.09 1.40 0.31
N THR A 83 -19.19 0.85 -0.21
CA THR A 83 -20.54 1.37 0.09
C THR A 83 -21.12 0.79 1.38
N VAL A 84 -20.51 -0.27 1.93
CA VAL A 84 -20.93 -0.84 3.21
C VAL A 84 -20.41 0.02 4.37
N MET A 85 -21.17 1.06 4.70
CA MET A 85 -20.91 1.90 5.86
C MET A 85 -21.27 1.16 7.15
N LYS A 86 -20.27 0.81 7.97
CA LYS A 86 -20.49 0.27 9.31
C LYS A 86 -20.64 1.43 10.29
N VAL A 87 -21.87 1.79 10.63
CA VAL A 87 -22.18 2.86 11.60
C VAL A 87 -21.50 2.64 12.95
N SER A 88 -21.37 1.38 13.39
CA SER A 88 -20.66 1.03 14.62
C SER A 88 -19.18 1.45 14.62
N ALA A 89 -18.54 1.55 13.45
CA ALA A 89 -17.15 1.98 13.35
C ALA A 89 -16.99 3.50 13.61
N MET A 90 -18.03 4.31 13.40
CA MET A 90 -17.98 5.75 13.64
C MET A 90 -17.89 6.11 15.12
N TYR A 91 -18.33 5.23 16.01
CA TYR A 91 -18.20 5.41 17.46
C TYR A 91 -16.85 4.96 18.01
N SER A 92 -15.99 4.34 17.18
CA SER A 92 -14.69 3.86 17.63
C SER A 92 -13.67 4.99 17.67
N ILE A 93 -13.15 5.30 18.86
CA ILE A 93 -12.06 6.27 19.03
C ILE A 93 -10.82 5.90 18.21
N THR A 94 -10.53 4.59 18.09
CA THR A 94 -9.39 4.11 17.30
C THR A 94 -9.56 4.43 15.82
N ALA A 95 -10.78 4.43 15.28
CA ALA A 95 -11.02 4.78 13.89
C ALA A 95 -10.72 6.26 13.62
N TRP A 96 -11.10 7.15 14.55
CA TRP A 96 -10.80 8.58 14.46
C TRP A 96 -9.32 8.89 14.61
N ILE A 97 -8.63 8.20 15.53
CA ILE A 97 -7.18 8.33 15.68
C ILE A 97 -6.48 7.94 14.37
N GLN A 98 -6.85 6.80 13.77
CA GLN A 98 -6.27 6.37 12.49
C GLN A 98 -6.60 7.33 11.34
N ALA A 99 -7.82 7.87 11.29
CA ALA A 99 -8.20 8.87 10.29
C ALA A 99 -7.38 10.17 10.42
N GLY A 100 -7.18 10.67 11.65
CA GLY A 100 -6.37 11.86 11.89
C GLY A 100 -4.90 11.64 11.53
N ILE A 101 -4.33 10.50 11.92
CA ILE A 101 -2.97 10.09 11.55
C ILE A 101 -2.81 10.03 10.03
N GLN A 102 -3.80 9.44 9.32
CA GLN A 102 -3.78 9.36 7.87
C GLN A 102 -3.76 10.75 7.21
N VAL A 103 -4.52 11.72 7.73
CA VAL A 103 -4.52 13.09 7.19
C VAL A 103 -3.17 13.77 7.41
N LEU A 104 -2.59 13.65 8.61
CA LEU A 104 -1.27 14.21 8.93
C LEU A 104 -0.17 13.66 8.01
N PHE A 105 -0.13 12.34 7.85
CA PHE A 105 0.85 11.69 6.98
C PHE A 105 0.62 11.96 5.50
N ALA A 106 -0.64 11.94 5.02
CA ALA A 106 -0.95 12.18 3.62
C ALA A 106 -0.60 13.61 3.16
N LEU A 107 -0.80 14.61 4.03
CA LEU A 107 -0.42 16.00 3.74
C LEU A 107 1.04 16.32 4.09
N GLY A 108 1.75 15.42 4.76
CA GLY A 108 3.14 15.65 5.19
C GLY A 108 3.28 16.78 6.22
N LEU A 109 2.28 16.97 7.09
CA LEU A 109 2.29 18.01 8.11
C LEU A 109 3.28 17.65 9.24
N GLY A 110 4.01 18.65 9.74
CA GLY A 110 5.00 18.49 10.82
C GLY A 110 6.33 17.85 10.41
N PHE A 111 6.51 17.51 9.13
CA PHE A 111 7.78 16.96 8.63
C PHE A 111 8.79 18.01 8.17
N GLY A 112 8.35 19.26 7.92
CA GLY A 112 9.17 20.36 7.39
C GLY A 112 9.12 20.67 5.88
N PRO A 113 8.86 19.72 4.94
CA PRO A 113 8.94 20.01 3.51
C PRO A 113 8.00 21.13 3.05
N VAL A 114 6.77 21.18 3.57
CA VAL A 114 5.77 22.19 3.19
C VAL A 114 6.26 23.60 3.55
N VAL A 115 6.80 23.77 4.76
CA VAL A 115 7.34 25.06 5.24
C VAL A 115 8.53 25.47 4.36
N ILE A 116 9.44 24.53 4.07
CA ILE A 116 10.61 24.81 3.24
C ILE A 116 10.20 25.15 1.82
N TYR A 117 9.33 24.39 1.16
CA TYR A 117 8.90 24.74 -0.20
C TYR A 117 8.21 26.10 -0.25
N SER A 118 7.40 26.42 0.76
CA SER A 118 6.75 27.73 0.86
C SER A 118 7.74 28.89 1.02
N SER A 119 8.90 28.68 1.66
CA SER A 119 9.90 29.74 1.86
C SER A 119 10.63 30.15 0.59
N TYR A 120 10.54 29.36 -0.49
CA TYR A 120 11.13 29.68 -1.80
C TYR A 120 10.11 30.25 -2.80
N MET A 121 8.85 30.42 -2.40
CA MET A 121 7.83 31.04 -3.25
C MET A 121 7.97 32.57 -3.24
N ASP A 122 7.61 33.21 -4.35
CA ASP A 122 7.60 34.68 -4.44
C ASP A 122 6.60 35.29 -3.44
N GLN A 123 6.94 36.44 -2.87
CA GLN A 123 6.12 37.12 -1.84
C GLN A 123 4.66 37.41 -2.25
N PRO A 124 4.33 37.82 -3.49
CA PRO A 124 2.93 38.05 -3.89
C PRO A 124 2.14 36.76 -4.20
N ASN A 125 2.67 35.56 -3.88
CA ASN A 125 1.99 34.31 -4.16
C ASN A 125 0.78 34.07 -3.24
N ASN A 126 -0.32 33.54 -3.81
CA ASN A 126 -1.53 33.25 -3.06
C ASN A 126 -1.44 31.89 -2.36
N CYS A 127 -0.79 31.86 -1.19
CA CYS A 127 -0.60 30.64 -0.41
C CYS A 127 -1.91 29.96 0.04
N LEU A 128 -3.00 30.72 0.20
CA LEU A 128 -4.30 30.18 0.57
C LEU A 128 -4.87 29.29 -0.54
N SER A 129 -4.79 29.78 -1.79
CA SER A 129 -5.23 29.00 -2.95
C SER A 129 -4.40 27.73 -3.11
N ASP A 130 -3.08 27.82 -2.96
CA ASP A 130 -2.18 26.67 -3.06
C ASP A 130 -2.50 25.60 -2.01
N ALA A 131 -2.75 26.01 -0.76
CA ALA A 131 -3.14 25.11 0.31
C ALA A 131 -4.43 24.34 0.00
N PHE A 132 -5.46 25.04 -0.52
CA PHE A 132 -6.69 24.38 -0.96
C PHE A 132 -6.45 23.41 -2.12
N VAL A 133 -5.69 23.82 -3.14
CA VAL A 133 -5.39 22.96 -4.31
C VAL A 133 -4.67 21.70 -3.88
N VAL A 134 -3.64 21.80 -3.02
CA VAL A 134 -2.90 20.64 -2.49
C VAL A 134 -3.84 19.72 -1.70
N ALA A 135 -4.69 20.27 -0.84
CA ALA A 135 -5.65 19.47 -0.07
C ALA A 135 -6.65 18.74 -0.97
N PHE A 136 -7.20 19.40 -1.99
CA PHE A 136 -8.14 18.79 -2.94
C PHE A 136 -7.48 17.73 -3.81
N ILE A 137 -6.26 17.95 -4.28
CA ILE A 137 -5.51 16.94 -5.05
C ILE A 137 -5.22 15.72 -4.19
N ASN A 138 -4.78 15.91 -2.94
CA ASN A 138 -4.53 14.81 -2.01
C ASN A 138 -5.80 13.99 -1.72
N LEU A 139 -6.93 14.68 -1.51
CA LEU A 139 -8.23 14.04 -1.35
C LEU A 139 -8.63 13.27 -2.61
N GLY A 140 -8.48 13.89 -3.79
CA GLY A 140 -8.78 13.26 -5.08
C GLY A 140 -7.95 11.99 -5.32
N PHE A 141 -6.65 12.05 -5.08
CA PHE A 141 -5.76 10.88 -5.19
C PHE A 141 -6.16 9.78 -4.22
N SER A 142 -6.51 10.12 -2.97
CA SER A 142 -6.99 9.17 -1.97
C SER A 142 -8.29 8.49 -2.40
N ILE A 143 -9.23 9.26 -2.96
CA ILE A 143 -10.50 8.75 -3.50
C ILE A 143 -10.27 7.84 -4.72
N LEU A 144 -9.27 8.10 -5.55
CA LEU A 144 -8.91 7.25 -6.70
C LEU A 144 -8.17 5.98 -6.30
N ALA A 145 -7.30 6.07 -5.29
CA ALA A 145 -6.50 4.94 -4.82
C ALA A 145 -7.35 3.86 -4.14
N MET A 146 -8.40 4.24 -3.39
CA MET A 146 -9.23 3.27 -2.65
C MET A 146 -9.98 2.27 -3.56
N PRO A 147 -10.72 2.71 -4.62
CA PRO A 147 -11.31 1.81 -5.59
C PRO A 147 -10.29 0.93 -6.30
N PHE A 148 -9.13 1.48 -6.67
CA PHE A 148 -8.03 0.69 -7.26
C PHE A 148 -7.63 -0.46 -6.32
N ILE A 149 -7.35 -0.13 -5.05
CA ILE A 149 -6.87 -1.11 -4.08
C ILE A 149 -7.92 -2.21 -3.86
N LEU A 150 -9.17 -1.83 -3.61
CA LEU A 150 -10.23 -2.79 -3.31
C LEU A 150 -10.62 -3.64 -4.53
N SER A 151 -10.52 -3.10 -5.74
CA SER A 151 -10.76 -3.85 -6.97
C SER A 151 -9.73 -4.98 -7.15
N VAL A 152 -8.44 -4.68 -6.93
CA VAL A 152 -7.37 -5.69 -7.00
C VAL A 152 -7.54 -6.74 -5.91
N LEU A 153 -7.89 -6.34 -4.68
CA LEU A 153 -8.16 -7.29 -3.59
C LEU A 153 -9.39 -8.17 -3.84
N GLY A 154 -10.45 -7.60 -4.45
CA GLY A 154 -11.63 -8.36 -4.87
C GLY A 154 -11.29 -9.41 -5.93
N PHE A 155 -10.50 -9.03 -6.93
CA PHE A 155 -9.96 -9.95 -7.93
C PHE A 155 -9.10 -11.05 -7.28
N TRP A 156 -8.15 -10.68 -6.42
CA TRP A 156 -7.27 -11.63 -5.72
C TRP A 156 -8.07 -12.67 -4.91
N ALA A 157 -9.06 -12.23 -4.13
CA ALA A 157 -9.92 -13.13 -3.36
C ALA A 157 -10.73 -14.07 -4.27
N THR A 158 -11.20 -13.57 -5.41
CA THR A 158 -11.96 -14.36 -6.40
C THR A 158 -11.10 -15.44 -7.04
N VAL A 159 -9.88 -15.10 -7.47
CA VAL A 159 -8.92 -16.07 -8.04
C VAL A 159 -8.56 -17.15 -7.01
N LEU A 160 -8.29 -16.76 -5.75
CA LEU A 160 -7.96 -17.72 -4.70
C LEU A 160 -9.11 -18.70 -4.41
N ILE A 161 -10.35 -18.24 -4.45
CA ILE A 161 -11.50 -19.13 -4.32
C ILE A 161 -11.60 -20.09 -5.48
N HIS A 162 -11.39 -19.60 -6.70
CA HIS A 162 -11.44 -20.46 -7.87
C HIS A 162 -10.44 -21.62 -7.73
N SER A 163 -9.18 -21.32 -7.36
CA SER A 163 -8.16 -22.33 -7.10
C SER A 163 -8.46 -23.23 -5.90
N CYS A 164 -9.16 -22.71 -4.87
CA CYS A 164 -9.59 -23.50 -3.70
C CYS A 164 -10.66 -24.54 -4.10
N ILE A 165 -11.64 -24.11 -4.90
CA ILE A 165 -12.73 -24.97 -5.39
C ILE A 165 -12.18 -26.06 -6.32
N GLU A 166 -11.29 -25.70 -7.23
CA GLU A 166 -10.68 -26.65 -8.16
C GLU A 166 -9.91 -27.75 -7.41
N LYS A 167 -9.09 -27.38 -6.42
CA LYS A 167 -8.37 -28.34 -5.56
C LYS A 167 -9.32 -29.23 -4.77
N ASN A 168 -10.39 -28.67 -4.23
CA ASN A 168 -11.41 -29.46 -3.53
C ASN A 168 -12.12 -30.43 -4.48
N ALA A 169 -12.46 -29.99 -5.71
CA ALA A 169 -13.09 -30.84 -6.71
C ALA A 169 -12.17 -32.01 -7.14
N GLU A 170 -10.89 -31.74 -7.38
CA GLU A 170 -9.89 -32.79 -7.66
C GLU A 170 -9.73 -33.78 -6.50
N LEU A 171 -9.69 -33.28 -5.26
CA LEU A 171 -9.61 -34.11 -4.07
C LEU A 171 -10.82 -35.03 -3.95
N LEU A 172 -12.03 -34.50 -4.17
CA LEU A 172 -13.26 -35.28 -4.14
C LEU A 172 -13.28 -36.33 -5.24
N LEU A 173 -12.87 -35.98 -6.47
CA LEU A 173 -12.76 -36.94 -7.57
C LEU A 173 -11.81 -38.10 -7.20
N LYS A 174 -10.65 -37.81 -6.62
CA LYS A 174 -9.71 -38.84 -6.15
C LYS A 174 -10.31 -39.74 -5.08
N LEU A 175 -11.07 -39.18 -4.13
CA LEU A 175 -11.68 -39.95 -3.06
C LEU A 175 -12.86 -40.82 -3.53
N VAL A 176 -13.63 -40.37 -4.51
CA VAL A 176 -14.69 -41.17 -5.15
C VAL A 176 -14.07 -42.33 -5.93
N VAL A 177 -13.02 -42.09 -6.72
CA VAL A 177 -12.31 -43.15 -7.45
C VAL A 177 -11.66 -44.17 -6.52
N GLN A 178 -11.21 -43.74 -5.34
CA GLN A 178 -10.68 -44.63 -4.30
C GLN A 178 -11.76 -45.41 -3.52
N GLY A 179 -13.05 -45.20 -3.82
CA GLY A 179 -14.16 -45.84 -3.13
C GLY A 179 -14.39 -45.36 -1.69
N LYS A 180 -13.78 -44.26 -1.27
CA LYS A 180 -13.96 -43.66 0.06
C LYS A 180 -15.21 -42.77 0.15
N LEU A 181 -15.63 -42.23 -0.98
CA LEU A 181 -16.83 -41.41 -1.13
C LEU A 181 -17.79 -42.10 -2.10
N PRO A 182 -19.11 -41.99 -1.89
CA PRO A 182 -20.09 -42.62 -2.76
C PRO A 182 -20.16 -41.83 -4.10
N PRO A 183 -20.59 -42.47 -5.20
CA PRO A 183 -20.57 -41.86 -6.55
C PRO A 183 -21.43 -40.59 -6.66
N GLU A 184 -22.40 -40.40 -5.76
CA GLU A 184 -23.22 -39.18 -5.65
C GLU A 184 -22.42 -37.95 -5.20
N ALA A 185 -21.22 -38.13 -4.65
CA ALA A 185 -20.33 -37.04 -4.24
C ALA A 185 -19.43 -36.52 -5.39
N LEU A 186 -19.72 -36.88 -6.64
CA LEU A 186 -18.96 -36.41 -7.80
C LEU A 186 -19.27 -34.92 -8.08
N PRO A 187 -18.26 -34.03 -8.14
CA PRO A 187 -18.46 -32.63 -8.49
C PRO A 187 -18.76 -32.45 -9.99
N PRO A 188 -19.48 -31.40 -10.39
CA PRO A 188 -19.79 -31.11 -11.80
C PRO A 188 -18.54 -30.81 -12.62
N ILE A 189 -18.44 -31.41 -13.82
CA ILE A 189 -17.25 -31.42 -14.70
C ILE A 189 -17.17 -30.18 -15.61
N ASN A 190 -18.31 -29.54 -15.89
CA ASN A 190 -18.35 -28.30 -16.67
C ASN A 190 -18.41 -27.10 -15.73
N ILE A 191 -17.28 -26.39 -15.60
CA ILE A 191 -17.16 -25.17 -14.82
C ILE A 191 -17.14 -23.96 -15.80
N PRO A 192 -18.28 -23.45 -16.30
CA PRO A 192 -18.31 -22.16 -16.99
C PRO A 192 -18.52 -20.99 -16.01
N ASP A 193 -17.89 -19.86 -16.34
CA ASP A 193 -17.95 -18.46 -15.87
C ASP A 193 -18.10 -18.08 -14.37
N ASP A 194 -18.65 -18.93 -13.48
CA ASP A 194 -18.62 -18.70 -12.03
C ASP A 194 -18.57 -20.01 -11.19
N PRO A 195 -17.36 -20.53 -10.94
CA PRO A 195 -17.10 -21.76 -10.18
C PRO A 195 -17.69 -21.76 -8.76
N HIS A 196 -17.78 -20.58 -8.14
CA HIS A 196 -18.25 -20.45 -6.76
C HIS A 196 -19.74 -20.76 -6.62
N VAL A 197 -20.57 -20.22 -7.51
CA VAL A 197 -22.02 -20.41 -7.48
C VAL A 197 -22.38 -21.87 -7.78
N ILE A 198 -21.73 -22.48 -8.78
CA ILE A 198 -21.99 -23.86 -9.17
C ILE A 198 -21.59 -24.83 -8.05
N PHE A 199 -20.39 -24.67 -7.49
CA PHE A 199 -19.91 -25.56 -6.42
C PHE A 199 -20.76 -25.45 -5.15
N THR A 200 -21.16 -24.24 -4.75
CA THR A 200 -22.03 -24.05 -3.58
C THR A 200 -23.45 -24.56 -3.83
N SER A 201 -24.00 -24.37 -5.03
CA SER A 201 -25.29 -24.94 -5.43
C SER A 201 -25.26 -26.47 -5.38
N TRP A 202 -24.24 -27.08 -5.97
CA TRP A 202 -24.02 -28.53 -5.92
C TRP A 202 -23.87 -29.03 -4.48
N LEU A 203 -23.04 -28.39 -3.66
CA LEU A 203 -22.83 -28.79 -2.27
C LEU A 203 -24.10 -28.66 -1.42
N ASN A 204 -25.00 -27.75 -1.78
CA ASN A 204 -26.31 -27.61 -1.15
C ASN A 204 -27.34 -28.62 -1.66
N SER A 205 -27.17 -29.17 -2.85
CA SER A 205 -28.04 -30.22 -3.41
C SER A 205 -27.79 -31.61 -2.80
N LEU A 206 -26.63 -31.82 -2.17
CA LEU A 206 -26.27 -33.08 -1.50
C LEU A 206 -27.16 -33.36 -0.28
N SER A 207 -27.48 -34.64 -0.06
CA SER A 207 -28.15 -35.10 1.15
C SER A 207 -27.27 -34.85 2.39
N GLN A 208 -27.88 -34.53 3.53
CA GLN A 208 -27.16 -34.21 4.78
C GLN A 208 -26.04 -35.19 5.19
N PRO A 209 -26.23 -36.54 5.13
CA PRO A 209 -25.15 -37.47 5.51
C PRO A 209 -23.95 -37.40 4.56
N ILE A 210 -24.18 -37.27 3.25
CA ILE A 210 -23.10 -37.14 2.26
C ILE A 210 -22.43 -35.77 2.36
N LYS A 211 -23.23 -34.72 2.57
CA LYS A 211 -22.75 -33.35 2.74
C LYS A 211 -21.78 -33.22 3.91
N ASN A 212 -22.08 -33.83 5.06
CA ASN A 212 -21.20 -33.82 6.23
C ASN A 212 -19.88 -34.57 5.98
N LEU A 213 -19.95 -35.69 5.25
CA LEU A 213 -18.77 -36.50 4.91
C LEU A 213 -17.86 -35.82 3.87
N VAL A 214 -18.46 -35.06 2.95
CA VAL A 214 -17.75 -34.18 2.01
C VAL A 214 -17.11 -33.01 2.77
N LEU A 215 -17.88 -32.32 3.63
CA LEU A 215 -17.41 -31.17 4.42
C LEU A 215 -16.24 -31.50 5.33
N SER A 216 -16.11 -32.73 5.83
CA SER A 216 -14.98 -33.13 6.68
C SER A 216 -13.65 -33.26 5.91
N HIS A 217 -13.71 -33.43 4.58
CA HIS A 217 -12.53 -33.66 3.74
C HIS A 217 -12.12 -32.43 2.92
N ILE A 218 -13.03 -31.49 2.69
CA ILE A 218 -12.74 -30.30 1.88
C ILE A 218 -12.28 -29.13 2.74
N THR A 219 -11.52 -28.23 2.11
CA THR A 219 -11.14 -26.96 2.74
C THR A 219 -12.25 -25.91 2.57
N GLU A 220 -12.50 -25.09 3.59
CA GLU A 220 -13.52 -24.05 3.54
C GLU A 220 -13.10 -22.90 2.60
N CYS A 221 -13.75 -22.78 1.44
CA CYS A 221 -13.52 -21.70 0.48
C CYS A 221 -14.51 -20.55 0.71
N ASN A 222 -14.15 -19.56 1.54
CA ASN A 222 -15.00 -18.40 1.85
C ASN A 222 -14.41 -17.08 1.33
N LEU A 223 -15.19 -16.33 0.54
CA LEU A 223 -14.77 -15.08 -0.11
C LEU A 223 -14.47 -13.96 0.88
N GLU A 224 -15.34 -13.77 1.87
CA GLU A 224 -15.13 -12.72 2.88
C GLU A 224 -13.89 -13.03 3.72
N LYS A 225 -13.66 -14.29 4.07
CA LYS A 225 -12.47 -14.69 4.85
C LYS A 225 -11.17 -14.43 4.09
N GLN A 226 -11.12 -14.76 2.79
CA GLN A 226 -9.95 -14.48 1.95
C GLN A 226 -9.75 -12.98 1.78
N PHE A 227 -10.81 -12.24 1.47
CA PHE A 227 -10.75 -10.79 1.31
C PHE A 227 -10.32 -10.06 2.59
N LEU A 228 -10.76 -10.51 3.77
CA LEU A 228 -10.40 -9.88 5.04
C LEU A 228 -8.99 -10.25 5.53
N LYS A 229 -8.33 -11.23 4.90
CA LYS A 229 -6.99 -11.69 5.30
C LYS A 229 -5.94 -10.59 5.17
N VAL A 230 -6.13 -9.61 4.28
CA VAL A 230 -5.25 -8.44 4.19
C VAL A 230 -5.22 -7.56 5.43
N LYS A 231 -6.14 -7.73 6.38
CA LYS A 231 -6.08 -7.06 7.69
C LYS A 231 -4.96 -7.58 8.59
N GLU A 232 -4.31 -8.69 8.23
CA GLU A 232 -3.16 -9.23 8.99
C GLU A 232 -1.97 -8.27 9.02
N GLY A 233 -1.84 -7.36 8.05
CA GLY A 233 -0.85 -6.28 8.09
C GLY A 233 -0.49 -5.70 6.73
N LEU A 234 0.22 -4.56 6.73
CA LEU A 234 0.64 -3.85 5.50
C LEU A 234 1.48 -4.75 4.58
N SER A 235 2.43 -5.50 5.14
CA SER A 235 3.28 -6.42 4.36
C SER A 235 2.47 -7.55 3.72
N PHE A 236 1.42 -8.05 4.40
CA PHE A 236 0.54 -9.05 3.82
C PHE A 236 -0.26 -8.44 2.66
N ALA A 237 -0.84 -7.25 2.85
CA ALA A 237 -1.56 -6.54 1.80
C ALA A 237 -0.66 -6.34 0.56
N PHE A 238 0.56 -5.84 0.75
CA PHE A 238 1.53 -5.71 -0.33
C PHE A 238 1.80 -7.03 -1.08
N LEU A 239 1.95 -8.14 -0.34
CA LEU A 239 2.18 -9.45 -0.96
C LEU A 239 0.96 -9.97 -1.74
N ALA A 240 -0.24 -9.75 -1.21
CA ALA A 240 -1.47 -10.07 -1.91
C ALA A 240 -1.58 -9.29 -3.22
N PHE A 241 -1.15 -8.03 -3.25
CA PHE A 241 -1.09 -7.22 -4.47
C PHE A 241 -0.13 -7.79 -5.52
N ILE A 242 1.09 -8.15 -5.11
CA ILE A 242 2.07 -8.75 -6.03
C ILE A 242 1.53 -10.06 -6.61
N GLU A 243 0.95 -10.90 -5.77
CA GLU A 243 0.36 -12.16 -6.19
C GLU A 243 -0.82 -11.92 -7.14
N ALA A 244 -1.69 -10.96 -6.85
CA ALA A 244 -2.78 -10.56 -7.74
C ALA A 244 -2.27 -10.14 -9.13
N MET A 245 -1.25 -9.29 -9.18
CA MET A 245 -0.67 -8.82 -10.46
C MET A 245 -0.09 -9.96 -11.29
N SER A 246 0.38 -11.03 -10.66
CA SER A 246 0.90 -12.21 -11.36
C SER A 246 -0.17 -12.99 -12.12
N PHE A 247 -1.44 -12.90 -11.71
CA PHE A 247 -2.57 -13.57 -12.36
C PHE A 247 -3.17 -12.78 -13.52
N ILE A 248 -2.85 -11.50 -13.66
CA ILE A 248 -3.41 -10.65 -14.71
C ILE A 248 -2.76 -10.98 -16.06
N SER A 249 -3.54 -10.99 -17.14
CA SER A 249 -2.99 -11.10 -18.49
C SER A 249 -2.05 -9.93 -18.81
N GLY A 250 -0.85 -10.25 -19.31
CA GLY A 250 0.24 -9.26 -19.45
C GLY A 250 0.88 -8.87 -18.10
N SER A 251 0.92 -9.79 -17.13
CA SER A 251 1.40 -9.58 -15.75
C SER A 251 2.75 -8.85 -15.65
N VAL A 252 3.68 -9.09 -16.58
CA VAL A 252 4.99 -8.43 -16.60
C VAL A 252 4.85 -6.91 -16.72
N PHE A 253 4.03 -6.43 -17.67
CA PHE A 253 3.82 -5.01 -17.90
C PHE A 253 3.16 -4.33 -16.68
N TRP A 254 2.09 -4.93 -16.16
CA TRP A 254 1.37 -4.39 -15.00
C TRP A 254 2.20 -4.40 -13.73
N SER A 255 3.02 -5.44 -13.53
CA SER A 255 3.94 -5.51 -12.39
C SER A 255 5.00 -4.42 -12.48
N ILE A 256 5.60 -4.19 -13.66
CA ILE A 256 6.57 -3.09 -13.87
C ILE A 256 5.92 -1.74 -13.54
N LEU A 257 4.71 -1.47 -14.04
CA LEU A 257 3.99 -0.24 -13.74
C LEU A 257 3.69 -0.09 -12.24
N PHE A 258 3.25 -1.16 -11.58
CA PHE A 258 2.96 -1.15 -10.14
C PHE A 258 4.21 -0.88 -9.29
N PHE A 259 5.30 -1.59 -9.54
CA PHE A 259 6.55 -1.34 -8.81
C PHE A 259 7.17 0.02 -9.15
N LEU A 260 7.03 0.48 -10.40
CA LEU A 260 7.41 1.83 -10.78
C LEU A 260 6.59 2.84 -9.99
N LEU A 261 5.26 2.72 -9.93
CA LEU A 261 4.40 3.60 -9.15
C LEU A 261 4.86 3.70 -7.69
N LEU A 262 5.08 2.55 -7.03
CA LEU A 262 5.58 2.52 -5.65
C LEU A 262 6.91 3.26 -5.51
N LEU A 263 7.85 3.01 -6.43
CA LEU A 263 9.13 3.70 -6.46
C LEU A 263 8.95 5.22 -6.63
N LEU A 264 8.09 5.69 -7.55
CA LEU A 264 7.89 7.13 -7.77
C LEU A 264 7.26 7.81 -6.54
N LEU A 265 6.29 7.16 -5.90
CA LEU A 265 5.63 7.67 -4.69
C LEU A 265 6.61 7.75 -3.52
N GLU A 266 7.36 6.68 -3.26
CA GLU A 266 8.35 6.64 -2.18
C GLU A 266 9.50 7.62 -2.42
N MET A 267 9.99 7.73 -3.67
CA MET A 267 11.03 8.70 -4.02
C MET A 267 10.57 10.13 -3.80
N GLY A 268 9.35 10.48 -4.22
CA GLY A 268 8.79 11.81 -3.98
C GLY A 268 8.73 12.16 -2.49
N PHE A 269 8.28 11.21 -1.67
CA PHE A 269 8.24 11.37 -0.22
C PHE A 269 9.63 11.53 0.40
N MET A 270 10.59 10.68 0.01
CA MET A 270 11.95 10.72 0.55
C MET A 270 12.69 12.01 0.18
N ILE A 271 12.52 12.52 -1.05
CA ILE A 271 13.09 13.81 -1.47
C ILE A 271 12.54 14.95 -0.61
N GLY A 272 11.22 14.95 -0.37
CA GLY A 272 10.57 15.92 0.51
C GLY A 272 11.16 15.88 1.92
N LEU A 273 11.15 14.70 2.54
CA LEU A 273 11.70 14.51 3.89
C LEU A 273 13.16 14.94 4.00
N LEU A 274 13.99 14.53 3.04
CA LEU A 274 15.41 14.86 3.06
C LEU A 274 15.61 16.38 2.92
N GLN A 275 14.83 17.06 2.07
CA GLN A 275 14.81 18.52 2.02
C GLN A 275 14.40 19.12 3.38
N GLY A 276 13.36 18.55 4.00
CA GLY A 276 12.89 18.79 5.37
C GLY A 276 13.99 18.91 6.42
N VAL A 277 14.96 17.99 6.35
CA VAL A 277 16.05 17.88 7.31
C VAL A 277 17.28 18.67 6.86
N MET A 278 17.58 18.66 5.57
CA MET A 278 18.80 19.27 5.04
C MET A 278 18.79 20.80 5.11
N THR A 279 17.66 21.45 4.79
CA THR A 279 17.61 22.92 4.76
C THR A 279 17.85 23.53 6.16
N PRO A 280 17.18 23.10 7.24
CA PRO A 280 17.45 23.62 8.58
C PRO A 280 18.90 23.38 9.04
N LEU A 281 19.48 22.22 8.69
CA LEU A 281 20.88 21.92 9.01
C LEU A 281 21.87 22.84 8.29
N GLN A 282 21.60 23.17 7.02
CA GLN A 282 22.41 24.09 6.23
C GLN A 282 22.28 25.54 6.72
N ASP A 283 21.09 25.94 7.15
CA ASP A 283 20.84 27.28 7.68
C ASP A 283 21.46 27.47 9.08
N THR A 284 21.46 26.43 9.90
CA THR A 284 22.02 26.47 11.27
C THR A 284 23.55 26.33 11.28
N PHE A 285 24.11 25.46 10.43
CA PHE A 285 25.53 25.12 10.47
C PHE A 285 26.28 25.58 9.19
N PRO A 286 27.19 26.58 9.30
CA PRO A 286 27.97 27.09 8.17
C PRO A 286 28.84 26.02 7.48
N PHE A 287 29.28 25.01 8.23
CA PHE A 287 30.04 23.86 7.70
C PHE A 287 29.22 23.05 6.69
N CYS A 288 27.95 22.78 7.02
CA CYS A 288 27.01 22.06 6.17
C CYS A 288 26.67 22.84 4.90
N LYS A 289 26.60 24.17 5.01
CA LYS A 289 26.42 25.08 3.86
C LYS A 289 27.60 25.05 2.89
N LYS A 290 28.84 24.93 3.40
CA LYS A 290 30.07 24.86 2.57
C LYS A 290 30.25 23.50 1.88
N HIS A 291 29.67 22.44 2.45
CA HIS A 291 29.73 21.07 1.94
C HIS A 291 28.36 20.52 1.53
N GLU A 292 27.53 21.35 0.87
CA GLU A 292 26.15 21.04 0.46
C GLU A 292 26.03 19.70 -0.29
N LYS A 293 26.99 19.40 -1.19
CA LYS A 293 27.02 18.15 -1.98
C LYS A 293 27.47 16.91 -1.22
N LEU A 294 28.14 17.06 -0.08
CA LEU A 294 28.60 15.94 0.75
C LEU A 294 27.50 15.51 1.74
N LEU A 295 26.68 16.47 2.19
CA LEU A 295 25.62 16.24 3.16
C LEU A 295 24.46 15.38 2.58
N THR A 296 24.20 15.47 1.27
CA THR A 296 23.20 14.64 0.56
C THR A 296 23.56 13.16 0.56
N GLY A 297 24.84 12.80 0.65
CA GLY A 297 25.32 11.42 0.52
C GLY A 297 25.45 10.63 1.82
N VAL A 298 25.38 11.28 2.99
CA VAL A 298 25.72 10.65 4.29
C VAL A 298 24.48 10.36 5.15
N TYR A 299 23.29 10.78 4.73
CA TYR A 299 22.10 10.68 5.57
C TYR A 299 21.45 9.29 5.49
N TYR A 300 21.94 8.37 6.33
CA TYR A 300 21.27 7.10 6.62
C TYR A 300 20.34 7.28 7.83
N ILE A 301 19.08 7.66 7.60
CA ILE A 301 18.05 7.43 8.63
C ILE A 301 17.62 5.98 8.52
N LYS A 302 18.11 5.16 9.46
CA LYS A 302 17.59 3.82 9.67
C LYS A 302 16.51 3.88 10.75
N LEU A 303 15.28 3.62 10.31
CA LEU A 303 14.18 3.04 11.07
C LEU A 303 13.72 3.84 12.31
N LEU A 304 12.83 4.82 12.09
CA LEU A 304 11.83 5.14 13.11
C LEU A 304 10.59 4.27 12.81
N SER A 305 10.23 3.42 13.75
CA SER A 305 9.05 2.54 13.71
C SER A 305 7.75 3.35 13.63
N ASP A 306 6.69 2.77 13.06
CA ASP A 306 5.34 3.32 12.97
C ASP A 306 4.81 3.94 14.28
N TYR A 307 5.28 3.47 15.44
CA TYR A 307 4.89 4.02 16.74
C TYR A 307 5.71 5.24 17.20
N TRP A 308 6.95 5.36 16.75
CA TRP A 308 7.88 6.40 17.22
C TRP A 308 7.73 7.70 16.45
N MET A 309 7.18 7.69 15.23
CA MET A 309 6.98 8.92 14.45
C MET A 309 5.71 9.67 14.81
N VAL A 310 4.61 8.96 15.12
CA VAL A 310 3.28 9.56 15.27
C VAL A 310 3.24 10.57 16.41
N LEU A 311 3.73 10.19 17.60
CA LEU A 311 3.68 11.06 18.78
C LEU A 311 4.51 12.34 18.60
N PRO A 312 5.78 12.30 18.17
CA PRO A 312 6.55 13.51 17.88
C PRO A 312 5.88 14.43 16.86
N ILE A 313 5.34 13.90 15.76
CA ILE A 313 4.69 14.71 14.72
C ILE A 313 3.47 15.43 15.29
N ILE A 314 2.63 14.74 16.07
CA ILE A 314 1.48 15.37 16.72
C ILE A 314 1.92 16.49 17.66
N VAL A 315 2.96 16.26 18.47
CA VAL A 315 3.50 17.28 19.38
C VAL A 315 4.05 18.48 18.60
N ILE A 316 4.79 18.24 17.51
CA ILE A 316 5.34 19.29 16.64
C ILE A 316 4.20 20.12 16.06
N VAL A 317 3.19 19.50 15.44
CA VAL A 317 2.08 20.21 14.82
C VAL A 317 1.28 21.03 15.83
N ILE A 318 1.02 20.49 17.03
CA ILE A 318 0.35 21.24 18.10
C ILE A 318 1.22 22.45 18.51
N SER A 319 2.52 22.23 18.71
CA SER A 319 3.45 23.28 19.12
C SER A 319 3.57 24.39 18.08
N GLU A 320 3.65 24.05 16.80
CA GLU A 320 3.66 25.01 15.69
C GLU A 320 2.38 25.88 15.69
N ASN A 321 1.21 25.24 15.80
CA ASN A 321 -0.06 25.96 15.85
C ASN A 321 -0.18 26.87 17.07
N MET A 322 0.25 26.40 18.25
CA MET A 322 0.27 27.22 19.47
C MET A 322 1.25 28.39 19.35
N ALA A 323 2.45 28.16 18.82
CA ALA A 323 3.46 29.20 18.63
C ALA A 323 2.97 30.29 17.67
N VAL A 324 2.38 29.93 16.53
CA VAL A 324 1.87 30.90 15.55
C VAL A 324 0.64 31.63 16.08
N SER A 325 -0.33 30.91 16.66
CA SER A 325 -1.60 31.52 17.08
C SER A 325 -1.48 32.37 18.34
N TRP A 326 -0.71 31.92 19.35
CA TRP A 326 -0.64 32.58 20.65
C TRP A 326 0.64 33.40 20.83
N ALA A 327 1.81 32.86 20.50
CA ALA A 327 3.08 33.55 20.76
C ALA A 327 3.40 34.63 19.71
N TYR A 328 3.21 34.33 18.42
CA TYR A 328 3.35 35.32 17.34
C TYR A 328 2.13 36.26 17.31
N GLY A 329 0.95 35.70 17.54
CA GLY A 329 -0.32 36.40 17.67
C GLY A 329 -1.14 36.38 16.39
N SER A 330 -2.33 35.76 16.44
CA SER A 330 -3.20 35.57 15.26
C SER A 330 -3.77 36.85 14.63
N ARG A 331 -3.69 37.99 15.33
CA ARG A 331 -4.18 39.30 14.84
C ARG A 331 -3.09 40.17 14.24
N ARG A 332 -1.83 39.73 14.30
CA ARG A 332 -0.66 40.49 13.85
C ARG A 332 -0.46 40.32 12.35
#